data_AF-A0A9W4WA53-F1
#
_entry.id   AF-A0A9W4WA53-F1
#
_cell.length_a   1.000
_cell.length_b   1.000
_cell.length_c   1.000
_cell.angle_alpha   90.00
_cell.angle_beta   90.00
_cell.angle_gamma   90.00
#
_symmetry.space_group_name_H-M   'P 1'
#
loop_
_entity.id
_entity.type
_entity.pdbx_description
1 polymer ?
#
loop_
_entity_poly.entity_id
_entity_poly.type
_entity_poly.pdbx_seq_one_letter_code
_entity_poly.pdbx_strand_id
1 'polypeptide(L)'
;MFCRWSTDDWRAYIKWLEQVVDAETKMALLAPTTGGYHYTIYTAADIQRFLIWQEKISESITVLESNIEVMKSLMRFYAKLDENQDFDLRSSCTDDIDEFCTQLYSMVNDFTLQISRAKALVKLTGDWGELIKQHRLERLNHNMEKEAILVRIVTIVTLIYLPATFVSTFFSTDIIKY
;
A
#
# COMPACT_ATOMS: atom_id res chain seq x y z
N MET A 1 -26.73 20.36 16.54
CA MET A 1 -27.44 19.62 15.46
C MET A 1 -26.67 19.48 14.13
N PHE A 2 -25.68 20.34 13.80
CA PHE A 2 -25.03 20.33 12.46
C PHE A 2 -23.75 19.48 12.31
N CYS A 3 -23.10 19.05 13.40
CA CYS A 3 -21.81 18.35 13.29
C CYS A 3 -21.92 16.86 12.96
N ARG A 4 -23.10 16.24 13.01
CA ARG A 4 -23.26 14.80 12.75
C ARG A 4 -23.05 14.43 11.27
N TRP A 5 -23.38 15.36 10.36
CA TRP A 5 -23.20 15.14 8.93
C TRP A 5 -21.74 15.13 8.50
N SER A 6 -20.83 15.76 9.24
CA SER A 6 -19.40 15.71 8.92
C SER A 6 -18.75 14.37 9.27
N THR A 7 -19.44 13.51 10.03
CA THR A 7 -18.93 12.19 10.46
C THR A 7 -19.53 11.00 9.72
N ASP A 8 -20.75 11.12 9.16
CA ASP A 8 -21.53 9.97 8.69
C ASP A 8 -20.87 9.21 7.51
N ASP A 9 -20.15 9.91 6.62
CA ASP A 9 -19.57 9.28 5.42
C ASP A 9 -18.22 8.58 5.68
N TRP A 10 -17.48 9.00 6.70
CA TRP A 10 -16.11 8.50 6.91
C TRP A 10 -16.08 7.02 7.29
N ARG A 11 -17.02 6.58 8.12
CA ARG A 11 -17.10 5.16 8.51
C ARG A 11 -17.42 4.28 7.31
N ALA A 12 -18.33 4.72 6.44
CA ALA A 12 -18.68 3.99 5.23
C ALA A 12 -17.49 3.93 4.26
N TYR A 13 -16.78 5.05 4.11
CA TYR A 13 -15.60 5.15 3.25
C TYR A 13 -14.43 4.27 3.71
N ILE A 14 -14.08 4.29 5.01
CA ILE A 14 -13.04 3.40 5.55
C ILE A 14 -13.43 1.93 5.38
N LYS A 15 -14.70 1.57 5.62
CA LYS A 15 -15.19 0.21 5.39
C LYS A 15 -15.11 -0.19 3.92
N TRP A 16 -15.40 0.72 3.00
CA TRP A 16 -15.24 0.49 1.57
C TRP A 16 -13.77 0.26 1.21
N LEU A 17 -12.83 1.06 1.75
CA LEU A 17 -11.40 0.84 1.57
C LEU A 17 -10.96 -0.54 2.08
N GLU A 18 -11.45 -0.98 3.24
CA GLU A 18 -11.19 -2.34 3.77
C GLU A 18 -11.64 -3.41 2.77
N GLN A 19 -12.84 -3.28 2.20
CA GLN A 19 -13.39 -4.25 1.25
C GLN A 19 -12.60 -4.31 -0.06
N VAL A 20 -12.22 -3.14 -0.60
CA VAL A 20 -11.45 -3.06 -1.84
C VAL A 20 -10.07 -3.66 -1.65
N VAL A 21 -9.40 -3.31 -0.54
CA VAL A 21 -8.10 -3.88 -0.21
C VAL A 21 -8.20 -5.39 0.00
N ASP A 22 -9.17 -5.89 0.76
CA ASP A 22 -9.36 -7.34 0.96
C ASP A 22 -9.62 -8.08 -0.36
N ALA A 23 -10.40 -7.50 -1.29
CA ALA A 23 -10.67 -8.09 -2.59
C ALA A 23 -9.41 -8.20 -3.47
N GLU A 24 -8.62 -7.12 -3.58
CA GLU A 24 -7.36 -7.11 -4.33
C GLU A 24 -6.33 -8.06 -3.70
N THR A 25 -6.31 -8.14 -2.38
CA THR A 25 -5.31 -8.95 -1.68
C THR A 25 -5.65 -10.44 -1.65
N LYS A 26 -6.93 -10.82 -1.61
CA LYS A 26 -7.33 -12.22 -1.76
C LYS A 26 -6.87 -12.79 -3.10
N MET A 27 -6.96 -12.00 -4.18
CA MET A 27 -6.38 -12.39 -5.47
C MET A 27 -4.84 -12.45 -5.42
N ALA A 28 -4.23 -11.68 -4.51
CA ALA A 28 -2.78 -11.60 -4.36
C ALA A 28 -2.13 -12.63 -3.42
N LEU A 29 -2.88 -13.25 -2.51
CA LEU A 29 -2.34 -14.19 -1.51
C LEU A 29 -2.86 -15.62 -1.66
N LEU A 30 -4.11 -15.80 -2.11
CA LEU A 30 -4.77 -17.11 -2.10
C LEU A 30 -4.57 -17.91 -3.39
N ALA A 31 -3.86 -17.38 -4.38
CA ALA A 31 -3.52 -18.14 -5.57
C ALA A 31 -2.52 -19.25 -5.19
N PRO A 32 -2.86 -20.55 -5.32
CA PRO A 32 -1.98 -21.63 -4.91
C PRO A 32 -0.65 -21.53 -5.64
N THR A 33 0.44 -21.44 -4.87
CA THR A 33 1.82 -21.40 -5.36
C THR A 33 2.35 -22.79 -5.73
N THR A 34 1.49 -23.82 -5.73
CA THR A 34 1.83 -25.22 -6.02
C THR A 34 1.50 -25.58 -7.47
N GLY A 35 2.48 -26.19 -8.15
CA GLY A 35 2.46 -26.45 -9.58
C GLY A 35 1.22 -27.23 -10.04
N GLY A 36 0.34 -26.54 -10.76
CA GLY A 36 -0.84 -27.14 -11.40
C GLY A 36 -2.07 -26.25 -11.44
N TYR A 37 -2.16 -25.25 -10.56
CA TYR A 37 -3.25 -24.28 -10.54
C TYR A 37 -2.72 -22.88 -10.83
N HIS A 38 -3.53 -22.06 -11.52
CA HIS A 38 -3.16 -20.77 -12.08
C HIS A 38 -2.31 -19.91 -11.12
N TYR A 39 -1.00 -19.83 -11.38
CA TYR A 39 -0.15 -18.80 -10.77
C TYR A 39 -0.66 -17.45 -11.27
N THR A 40 -1.27 -16.64 -10.40
CA THR A 40 -1.36 -15.21 -10.70
C THR A 40 0.06 -14.67 -10.67
N ILE A 41 0.62 -14.42 -11.86
CA ILE A 41 1.95 -13.84 -11.99
C ILE A 41 1.81 -12.38 -11.58
N TYR A 42 2.28 -12.03 -10.38
CA TYR A 42 2.28 -10.64 -9.95
C TYR A 42 3.19 -9.80 -10.84
N THR A 43 2.58 -8.81 -11.46
CA THR A 43 3.23 -7.84 -12.32
C THR A 43 3.66 -6.61 -11.52
N ALA A 44 4.47 -5.76 -12.12
CA ALA A 44 4.76 -4.44 -11.55
C ALA A 44 3.49 -3.60 -11.36
N ALA A 45 2.47 -3.81 -12.20
CA ALA A 45 1.20 -3.09 -12.12
C ALA A 45 0.42 -3.46 -10.86
N ASP A 46 0.47 -4.72 -10.42
CA ASP A 46 -0.21 -5.15 -9.20
C ASP A 46 0.43 -4.51 -7.96
N ILE A 47 1.76 -4.45 -7.90
CA ILE A 47 2.50 -3.73 -6.84
C ILE A 47 2.12 -2.24 -6.85
N GLN A 48 2.02 -1.62 -8.03
CA GLN A 48 1.61 -0.23 -8.13
C GLN A 48 0.19 0.01 -7.63
N ARG A 49 -0.76 -0.90 -7.88
CA ARG A 49 -2.12 -0.81 -7.33
C ARG A 49 -2.12 -0.82 -5.80
N PHE A 50 -1.34 -1.71 -5.18
CA PHE A 50 -1.20 -1.73 -3.72
C PHE A 50 -0.65 -0.41 -3.18
N LEU A 51 0.35 0.18 -3.84
CA LEU A 51 0.89 1.49 -3.45
C LEU A 51 -0.16 2.60 -3.56
N ILE A 52 -0.96 2.61 -4.63
CA ILE A 52 -2.05 3.59 -4.79
C ILE A 52 -3.08 3.46 -3.66
N TRP A 53 -3.45 2.24 -3.29
CA TRP A 53 -4.37 2.02 -2.16
C TRP A 53 -3.78 2.47 -0.84
N GLN A 54 -2.50 2.17 -0.60
CA GLN A 54 -1.79 2.61 0.59
C GLN A 54 -1.74 4.15 0.69
N GLU A 55 -1.51 4.84 -0.42
CA GLU A 55 -1.52 6.30 -0.51
C GLU A 55 -2.91 6.86 -0.16
N LYS A 56 -3.97 6.32 -0.77
CA LYS A 56 -5.35 6.74 -0.49
C LYS A 56 -5.76 6.54 0.98
N ILE A 57 -5.35 5.44 1.60
CA ILE A 57 -5.62 5.21 3.03
C ILE A 57 -4.84 6.22 3.88
N SER A 58 -3.59 6.51 3.52
CA SER A 58 -2.74 7.48 4.23
C SER A 58 -3.28 8.91 4.13
N GLU A 59 -3.81 9.30 2.96
CA GLU A 59 -4.50 10.57 2.76
C GLU A 59 -5.73 10.68 3.69
N SER A 60 -6.53 9.61 3.76
CA SER A 60 -7.71 9.54 4.63
C SER A 60 -7.36 9.71 6.10
N ILE A 61 -6.25 9.09 6.56
CA ILE A 61 -5.73 9.26 7.92
C ILE A 61 -5.38 10.73 8.17
N THR A 62 -4.65 11.36 7.25
CA THR A 62 -4.23 12.76 7.38
C THR A 62 -5.43 13.70 7.51
N VAL A 63 -6.48 13.49 6.71
CA VAL A 63 -7.71 14.29 6.77
C VAL A 63 -8.44 14.10 8.10
N LEU A 64 -8.59 12.86 8.57
CA LEU A 64 -9.22 12.57 9.86
C LEU A 64 -8.44 13.16 11.03
N GLU A 65 -7.10 13.06 11.03
CA GLU A 65 -6.23 13.64 12.06
C GLU A 65 -6.36 15.18 12.09
N SER A 66 -6.37 15.83 10.92
CA SER A 66 -6.59 17.28 10.83
C SER A 66 -7.95 17.70 11.40
N ASN A 67 -9.01 16.97 11.06
CA ASN A 67 -10.36 17.26 11.56
C ASN A 67 -10.45 17.10 13.08
N ILE A 68 -9.80 16.08 13.66
CA ILE A 68 -9.72 15.90 15.12
C ILE A 68 -9.09 17.14 15.78
N GLU A 69 -8.02 17.69 15.22
CA GLU A 69 -7.37 18.86 15.80
C GLU A 69 -8.26 20.11 15.73
N VAL A 70 -9.04 20.29 14.67
CA VAL A 70 -10.07 21.35 14.58
C VAL A 70 -11.14 21.18 15.66
N MET A 71 -11.67 19.97 15.82
CA MET A 71 -12.69 19.67 16.84
C MET A 71 -12.17 19.92 18.25
N LYS A 72 -10.94 19.49 18.56
CA LYS A 72 -10.28 19.77 19.84
C LYS A 72 -10.08 21.27 20.07
N SER A 73 -9.72 22.03 19.03
CA SER A 73 -9.58 23.49 19.12
C SER A 73 -10.90 24.17 19.46
N LEU A 74 -11.99 23.75 18.81
CA LEU A 74 -13.34 24.23 19.10
C LEU A 74 -13.74 23.92 20.55
N MET A 75 -13.58 22.68 21.00
CA MET A 75 -13.85 22.30 22.40
C MET A 75 -13.09 23.18 23.40
N ARG A 76 -11.78 23.40 23.17
CA ARG A 76 -10.96 24.27 24.03
C ARG A 76 -11.45 25.72 24.03
N PHE A 77 -11.89 26.23 22.89
CA PHE A 77 -12.42 27.60 22.79
C PHE A 77 -13.70 27.75 23.60
N TYR A 78 -14.67 26.85 23.43
CA TYR A 78 -15.95 26.91 24.14
C TYR A 78 -15.80 26.63 25.64
N ALA A 79 -14.89 25.72 26.04
CA ALA A 79 -14.57 25.53 27.45
C ALA A 79 -14.02 26.82 28.11
N LYS A 80 -13.11 27.53 27.43
CA LYS A 80 -12.60 28.82 27.91
C LYS A 80 -13.66 29.93 27.95
N LEU A 81 -14.64 29.88 27.03
CA LEU A 81 -15.75 30.82 27.02
C LEU A 81 -16.66 30.62 28.24
N ASP A 82 -16.90 29.36 28.63
CA ASP A 82 -17.64 29.04 29.85
C ASP A 82 -16.84 29.42 31.11
N GLU A 83 -15.51 29.38 31.11
CA GLU A 83 -14.71 29.84 32.25
C GLU A 83 -14.67 31.37 32.43
N ASN A 84 -15.08 32.14 31.41
CA ASN A 84 -14.98 33.60 31.41
C ASN A 84 -16.11 34.24 32.23
N GLN A 85 -15.75 34.98 33.29
CA GLN A 85 -16.70 35.65 34.17
C GLN A 85 -17.36 36.88 33.52
N ASP A 86 -16.74 37.47 32.50
CA ASP A 86 -17.27 38.62 31.75
C ASP A 86 -18.26 38.19 30.63
N PHE A 87 -18.58 36.89 30.54
CA PHE A 87 -19.54 36.38 29.56
C PHE A 87 -20.97 36.38 30.13
N ASP A 88 -21.74 37.41 29.78
CA ASP A 88 -23.08 37.67 30.30
C ASP A 88 -24.09 36.52 30.09
N LEU A 89 -23.89 35.68 29.07
CA LEU A 89 -24.78 34.56 28.72
C LEU A 89 -24.34 33.21 29.30
N ARG A 90 -23.28 33.18 30.12
CA ARG A 90 -22.69 31.95 30.66
C ARG A 90 -23.74 31.02 31.25
N SER A 91 -24.49 31.49 32.25
CA SER A 91 -25.49 30.69 32.97
C SER A 91 -26.63 30.17 32.09
N SER A 92 -26.89 30.78 30.94
CA SER A 92 -27.93 30.35 29.99
C SER A 92 -27.41 29.38 28.93
N CYS A 93 -26.10 29.38 28.66
CA CYS A 93 -25.49 28.59 27.60
C CYS A 93 -24.54 27.48 28.11
N THR A 94 -24.27 27.40 29.42
CA THR A 94 -23.38 26.36 29.98
C THR A 94 -23.84 24.95 29.60
N ASP A 95 -25.13 24.64 29.73
CA ASP A 95 -25.67 23.33 29.37
C ASP A 95 -25.55 23.05 27.87
N ASP A 96 -25.82 24.04 27.02
CA ASP A 96 -25.68 23.93 25.56
C ASP A 96 -24.21 23.74 25.13
N ILE A 97 -23.28 24.43 25.79
CA ILE A 97 -21.83 24.31 25.57
C ILE A 97 -21.34 22.92 25.99
N ASP A 98 -21.80 22.41 27.13
CA ASP A 98 -21.46 21.07 27.61
C ASP A 98 -22.00 19.97 26.67
N GLU A 99 -23.25 20.11 26.21
CA GLU A 99 -23.82 19.18 25.23
C GLU A 99 -23.03 19.21 23.91
N PHE A 100 -22.67 20.41 23.42
CA PHE A 100 -21.87 20.56 22.21
C PHE A 100 -20.47 19.92 22.36
N CYS A 101 -19.78 20.19 23.47
CA CYS A 101 -18.48 19.60 23.77
C CYS A 101 -18.55 18.08 23.86
N THR A 102 -19.61 17.54 24.48
CA THR A 102 -19.87 16.10 24.56
C THR A 102 -20.08 15.49 23.17
N GLN A 103 -20.84 16.15 22.30
CA GLN A 103 -21.02 15.71 20.91
C GLN A 103 -19.69 15.70 20.14
N LEU A 104 -18.88 16.77 20.24
CA LEU A 104 -17.56 16.82 19.60
C LEU A 104 -16.60 15.74 20.13
N TYR A 105 -16.62 15.49 21.45
CA TYR A 105 -15.80 14.45 22.05
C TYR A 105 -16.14 13.06 21.50
N SER A 106 -17.44 12.75 21.35
CA SER A 106 -17.88 11.51 20.70
C SER A 106 -17.36 11.39 19.28
N MET A 107 -17.40 12.47 18.49
CA MET A 107 -16.88 12.49 17.11
C MET A 107 -15.37 12.28 17.05
N VAL A 108 -14.62 12.91 17.95
CA VAL A 108 -13.17 12.72 18.08
C VAL A 108 -12.83 11.26 18.38
N ASN A 109 -13.58 10.61 19.28
CA ASN A 109 -13.39 9.20 19.59
C ASN A 109 -13.69 8.31 18.38
N ASP A 110 -14.77 8.59 17.65
CA ASP A 110 -15.13 7.84 16.44
C ASP A 110 -14.06 7.97 15.35
N PHE A 111 -13.56 9.18 15.10
CA PHE A 111 -12.48 9.40 14.14
C PHE A 111 -11.17 8.75 14.58
N THR A 112 -10.86 8.77 15.88
CA THR A 112 -9.70 8.06 16.43
C THR A 112 -9.78 6.56 16.15
N LEU A 113 -10.96 5.96 16.33
CA LEU A 113 -11.19 4.55 16.00
C LEU A 113 -11.02 4.28 14.49
N GLN A 114 -11.55 5.15 13.62
CA GLN A 114 -11.38 5.00 12.17
C GLN A 114 -9.93 5.15 11.73
N ILE A 115 -9.17 6.08 12.33
CA ILE A 115 -7.73 6.24 12.10
C ILE A 115 -6.97 4.98 12.49
N SER A 116 -7.28 4.38 13.65
CA SER A 116 -6.64 3.12 14.06
C SER A 116 -6.88 2.00 13.06
N ARG A 117 -8.09 1.88 12.52
CA ARG A 117 -8.42 0.89 11.48
C ARG A 117 -7.67 1.17 10.17
N ALA A 118 -7.67 2.42 9.72
CA ALA A 118 -6.95 2.82 8.52
C ALA A 118 -5.43 2.57 8.66
N LYS A 119 -4.83 2.85 9.83
CA LYS A 119 -3.41 2.55 10.11
C LYS A 119 -3.11 1.05 10.04
N ALA A 120 -4.03 0.21 10.53
CA ALA A 120 -3.90 -1.24 10.40
C ALA A 120 -3.94 -1.68 8.92
N LEU A 121 -4.80 -1.07 8.09
CA LEU A 121 -4.85 -1.35 6.66
C LEU A 121 -3.57 -0.93 5.92
N VAL A 122 -3.01 0.24 6.24
CA VAL A 122 -1.72 0.68 5.68
C VAL A 122 -0.64 -0.35 5.98
N LYS A 123 -0.57 -0.83 7.22
CA LYS A 123 0.40 -1.86 7.63
C LYS A 123 0.21 -3.15 6.85
N LEU A 124 -1.01 -3.68 6.83
CA LEU A 124 -1.33 -4.92 6.09
C LEU A 124 -0.98 -4.80 4.61
N THR A 125 -1.36 -3.69 3.97
CA THR A 125 -1.07 -3.44 2.55
C THR A 125 0.43 -3.36 2.29
N GLY A 126 1.19 -2.76 3.20
CA GLY A 126 2.65 -2.69 3.14
C GLY A 126 3.30 -4.08 3.26
N ASP A 127 2.91 -4.86 4.27
CA ASP A 127 3.41 -6.22 4.50
C ASP A 127 3.16 -7.11 3.27
N TRP A 128 1.98 -6.99 2.65
CA TRP A 128 1.65 -7.71 1.42
C TRP A 128 2.46 -7.25 0.21
N GLY A 129 2.67 -5.93 0.07
CA GLY A 129 3.55 -5.39 -0.97
C GLY A 129 4.97 -5.91 -0.87
N GLU A 130 5.48 -6.13 0.34
CA GLU A 130 6.80 -6.73 0.58
C GLU A 130 6.84 -8.21 0.20
N LEU A 131 5.84 -9.00 0.62
CA LEU A 131 5.74 -10.42 0.26
C LEU A 131 5.69 -10.64 -1.25
N ILE A 132 4.92 -9.83 -1.97
CA ILE A 132 4.82 -9.93 -3.44
C ILE A 132 6.17 -9.61 -4.09
N LYS A 133 6.88 -8.59 -3.60
CA LYS A 133 8.22 -8.25 -4.10
C LYS A 133 9.20 -9.40 -3.86
N GLN A 134 9.18 -10.00 -2.67
CA GLN A 134 10.03 -11.14 -2.34
C GLN A 134 9.75 -12.32 -3.27
N HIS A 135 8.50 -12.70 -3.45
CA HIS A 135 8.13 -13.82 -4.32
C HIS A 135 8.56 -13.59 -5.78
N ARG A 136 8.43 -12.36 -6.28
CA ARG A 136 8.91 -11.99 -7.61
C ARG A 136 10.43 -12.08 -7.74
N LEU A 137 11.18 -11.65 -6.72
CA LEU A 137 12.64 -11.74 -6.69
C LEU A 137 13.11 -13.21 -6.69
N GLU A 138 12.50 -14.06 -5.88
CA GLU A 138 12.80 -15.50 -5.85
C GLU A 138 12.60 -16.14 -7.24
N ARG A 139 11.50 -15.79 -7.93
CA ARG A 139 11.23 -16.29 -9.27
C ARG A 139 12.23 -15.77 -10.31
N LEU A 140 12.59 -14.48 -10.24
CA LEU A 140 13.61 -13.89 -11.11
C LEU A 140 14.96 -14.59 -10.92
N ASN A 141 15.38 -14.80 -9.67
CA ASN A 141 16.61 -15.51 -9.36
C ASN A 141 16.58 -16.94 -9.92
N HIS A 142 15.48 -17.68 -9.74
CA HIS A 142 15.37 -19.03 -10.28
C HIS A 142 15.45 -19.08 -11.82
N ASN A 143 14.87 -18.09 -12.51
CA ASN A 143 15.00 -17.97 -13.96
C ASN A 143 16.43 -17.60 -14.38
N MET A 144 17.07 -16.68 -13.66
CA MET A 144 18.46 -16.29 -13.91
C MET A 144 19.43 -17.46 -13.70
N GLU A 145 19.20 -18.32 -12.71
CA GLU A 145 19.99 -19.55 -12.53
C GLU A 145 19.89 -20.47 -13.75
N LYS A 146 18.68 -20.67 -14.28
CA LYS A 146 18.47 -21.47 -15.51
C LYS A 146 19.15 -20.84 -16.72
N GLU A 147 19.01 -19.53 -16.90
CA GLU A 147 19.68 -18.81 -17.99
C GLU A 147 21.21 -18.89 -17.87
N ALA A 148 21.77 -18.76 -16.66
CA ALA A 148 23.20 -18.90 -16.43
C ALA A 148 23.72 -20.31 -16.78
N ILE A 149 22.96 -21.35 -16.46
CA ILE A 149 23.28 -22.74 -16.86
C ILE A 149 23.26 -22.86 -18.39
N LEU A 150 22.24 -22.31 -19.07
CA LEU A 150 22.15 -22.33 -20.53
C LEU A 150 23.33 -21.60 -21.19
N VAL A 151 23.68 -20.41 -20.70
CA VAL A 151 24.84 -19.64 -21.17
C VAL A 151 26.13 -20.45 -21.00
N ARG A 152 26.29 -21.16 -19.87
CA ARG A 152 27.46 -22.02 -19.65
C ARG A 152 27.54 -23.16 -20.67
N ILE A 153 26.42 -23.80 -20.99
CA ILE A 153 26.36 -24.84 -22.02
C ILE A 153 26.75 -24.28 -23.38
N VAL A 154 26.11 -23.18 -23.80
CA VAL A 154 26.40 -22.53 -25.09
C VAL A 154 27.87 -22.13 -25.18
N THR A 155 28.44 -21.58 -24.11
CA THR A 155 29.85 -21.18 -24.05
C THR A 155 30.79 -22.38 -24.19
N ILE A 156 30.48 -23.51 -23.56
CA ILE A 156 31.28 -24.74 -23.70
C ILE A 156 31.21 -25.23 -25.15
N VAL A 157 30.03 -25.27 -25.75
CA VAL A 157 29.85 -25.67 -27.15
C VAL A 157 30.62 -24.75 -28.08
N THR A 158 30.51 -23.42 -27.92
CA THR A 158 31.24 -22.47 -28.76
C THR A 158 32.75 -22.59 -28.59
N LEU A 159 33.26 -22.77 -27.36
CA LEU A 159 34.70 -22.96 -27.13
C LEU A 159 35.27 -24.21 -27.84
N ILE A 160 34.47 -25.26 -28.01
CA ILE A 160 34.88 -26.47 -28.75
C ILE A 160 34.81 -26.26 -30.27
N TYR A 161 33.72 -25.68 -30.76
CA TYR A 161 33.46 -25.57 -32.21
C TYR A 161 34.18 -24.40 -32.89
N LEU A 162 34.44 -23.30 -32.17
CA LEU A 162 35.00 -22.08 -32.76
C LEU A 162 36.46 -22.29 -33.25
N PRO A 163 37.37 -22.94 -32.48
CA PRO A 163 38.71 -23.28 -32.98
C PRO A 163 38.67 -24.25 -34.17
N ALA A 164 37.80 -25.26 -34.14
CA ALA A 164 37.67 -26.22 -35.24
C ALA A 164 37.16 -25.56 -36.53
N THR A 165 36.19 -24.66 -36.40
CA THR A 165 35.65 -23.88 -37.53
C THR A 165 36.71 -22.93 -38.09
N PHE A 166 37.50 -22.28 -37.23
CA PHE A 166 38.62 -21.44 -37.64
C PHE A 166 39.64 -22.24 -38.46
N VAL A 167 40.08 -23.40 -37.95
CA VAL A 167 41.02 -24.29 -38.65
C VAL A 167 40.44 -24.76 -39.99
N SER A 168 39.19 -25.21 -40.02
CA SER A 168 38.51 -25.64 -41.25
C SER A 168 38.43 -24.53 -42.28
N THR A 169 38.12 -23.30 -41.87
CA THR A 169 38.03 -22.14 -42.76
C THR A 169 39.40 -21.75 -43.27
N PHE A 170 40.40 -21.70 -42.39
CA PHE A 170 41.79 -21.37 -42.73
C PHE A 170 42.35 -22.32 -43.80
N PHE A 171 42.12 -23.63 -43.67
CA PHE A 171 42.52 -24.62 -44.67
C PHE A 171 41.67 -24.63 -45.95
N SER A 172 40.43 -24.11 -45.89
CA SER A 172 39.57 -24.02 -47.08
C SER A 172 39.82 -22.76 -47.91
N THR A 173 40.49 -21.76 -47.34
CA THR A 173 40.97 -20.58 -48.07
C THR A 173 42.34 -20.85 -48.70
N ASP A 174 42.48 -20.55 -50.00
CA ASP A 174 43.76 -20.56 -50.74
C ASP A 174 44.71 -19.46 -50.25
N ILE A 175 45.20 -19.59 -49.02
CA ILE A 175 46.20 -18.68 -48.42
C ILE A 175 47.60 -19.05 -48.94
N ILE A 176 47.81 -20.32 -49.30
CA ILE A 176 49.04 -20.80 -49.93
C ILE A 176 48.75 -21.01 -51.43
N LYS A 177 49.09 -20.01 -52.25
CA LYS A 177 49.20 -20.18 -53.70
C LYS A 177 50.55 -20.83 -54.01
N TYR A 178 50.53 -21.99 -54.66
CA TYR A 178 51.69 -22.57 -55.34
C TYR A 178 51.95 -21.84 -56.66
#